data_AF-A0A3M2CB61-F1
#
_entry.id   AF-A0A3M2CB61-F1
#
_cell.length_a   1.000
_cell.length_b   1.000
_cell.length_c   1.000
_cell.angle_alpha   90.00
_cell.angle_beta   90.00
_cell.angle_gamma   90.00
#
_symmetry.space_group_name_H-M   'P 1'
#
loop_
_entity.id
_entity.type
_entity.pdbx_description
1 polymer ?
#
loop_
_entity_poly.entity_id
_entity_poly.type
_entity_poly.pdbx_seq_one_letter_code
_entity_poly.pdbx_strand_id
1 'polypeptide(L)'
;MSIQNPLALIPPPGLFFALAAPSLLFAWASARIASRVRDRGVATPYTRKIYHACIFTGAALVHGIWGVHGAVVYGTVVAAAVLAAVALGERSGLYRALARESDAPHRGAFVLIPMVMTALGGVVANLLTPGTAVFGYIVTGWGDAVGEPVGVRFGTRSYRVPSLLGVPAHRTVEGSLAVAAAGALGAFGVLLARGQGGV
;
A
#
# COMPACT_ATOMS: atom_id res chain seq x y z
N MET A 1 -11.12 -24.19 1.86
CA MET A 1 -11.13 -22.73 1.69
C MET A 1 -12.17 -22.42 0.62
N SER A 2 -13.33 -21.87 1.00
CA SER A 2 -14.38 -21.54 0.01
C SER A 2 -14.10 -20.15 -0.53
N ILE A 3 -13.96 -20.01 -1.85
CA ILE A 3 -13.82 -18.70 -2.50
C ILE A 3 -15.15 -17.96 -2.34
N GLN A 4 -15.11 -16.73 -1.83
CA GLN A 4 -16.32 -15.92 -1.71
C GLN A 4 -16.82 -15.43 -3.07
N ASN A 5 -18.13 -15.17 -3.16
CA ASN A 5 -18.75 -14.59 -4.34
C ASN A 5 -18.16 -13.18 -4.60
N PRO A 6 -17.65 -12.86 -5.80
CA PRO A 6 -17.12 -11.54 -6.15
C PRO A 6 -18.10 -10.39 -5.92
N LEU A 7 -19.41 -10.64 -5.96
CA LEU A 7 -20.44 -9.65 -5.64
C LEU A 7 -20.36 -9.15 -4.19
N ALA A 8 -19.71 -9.90 -3.28
CA ALA A 8 -19.44 -9.48 -1.91
C ALA A 8 -18.40 -8.33 -1.82
N LEU A 9 -17.82 -7.90 -2.94
CA LEU A 9 -16.94 -6.73 -2.99
C LEU A 9 -17.70 -5.43 -3.28
N ILE A 10 -18.96 -5.51 -3.73
CA ILE A 10 -19.73 -4.32 -4.12
C ILE A 10 -20.23 -3.61 -2.85
N PRO A 11 -19.72 -2.40 -2.54
CA PRO A 11 -20.16 -1.69 -1.34
C PRO A 11 -21.59 -1.17 -1.53
N PRO A 12 -22.42 -1.16 -0.46
CA PRO A 12 -23.71 -0.51 -0.53
C PRO A 12 -23.54 0.99 -0.80
N PRO A 13 -24.41 1.62 -1.62
CA PRO A 13 -24.26 3.02 -2.01
C PRO A 13 -24.12 3.99 -0.83
N GLY A 14 -24.87 3.78 0.25
CA GLY A 14 -24.78 4.62 1.45
C GLY A 14 -23.39 4.60 2.09
N LEU A 15 -22.74 3.44 2.15
CA LEU A 15 -21.38 3.32 2.67
C LEU A 15 -20.37 4.02 1.74
N PHE A 16 -20.56 3.90 0.42
CA PHE A 16 -19.72 4.60 -0.54
C PHE A 16 -19.74 6.12 -0.30
N PHE A 17 -20.92 6.73 -0.23
CA PHE A 17 -21.02 8.17 -0.01
C PHE A 17 -20.51 8.60 1.37
N ALA A 18 -20.73 7.78 2.40
CA ALA A 18 -20.23 8.06 3.75
C ALA A 18 -18.70 8.02 3.83
N LEU A 19 -18.05 7.09 3.12
CA LEU A 19 -16.61 6.88 3.21
C LEU A 19 -15.80 7.59 2.12
N ALA A 20 -16.41 8.02 1.01
CA ALA A 20 -15.68 8.66 -0.09
C ALA A 20 -14.96 9.94 0.37
N ALA A 21 -15.66 10.85 1.05
CA ALA A 21 -15.10 12.11 1.54
C ALA A 21 -13.95 11.92 2.56
N PRO A 22 -14.11 11.13 3.65
CA PRO A 22 -13.02 10.90 4.59
C PRO A 22 -11.84 10.13 3.95
N SER A 23 -12.11 9.20 3.04
CA SER A 23 -11.05 8.50 2.28
C SER A 23 -10.25 9.48 1.42
N LEU A 24 -10.94 10.41 0.75
CA LEU A 24 -10.30 11.44 -0.08
C LEU A 24 -9.45 12.38 0.78
N LEU A 25 -9.98 12.81 1.93
CA LEU A 25 -9.24 13.66 2.87
C LEU A 25 -7.96 12.96 3.36
N PHE A 26 -8.06 11.69 3.73
CA PHE A 26 -6.91 10.91 4.17
C PHE A 26 -5.89 10.69 3.05
N ALA A 27 -6.35 10.34 1.84
CA ALA A 27 -5.49 10.17 0.68
C ALA A 27 -4.78 11.47 0.31
N TRP A 28 -5.49 12.60 0.36
CA TRP A 28 -4.94 13.94 0.14
C TRP A 28 -3.92 14.32 1.21
N ALA A 29 -4.21 14.09 2.48
CA ALA A 29 -3.28 14.38 3.59
C ALA A 29 -1.99 13.55 3.44
N SER A 30 -2.13 12.25 3.16
CA SER A 30 -1.01 11.34 2.90
C SER A 30 -0.17 11.82 1.71
N ALA A 31 -0.84 12.19 0.61
CA ALA A 31 -0.18 12.73 -0.58
C ALA A 31 0.56 14.03 -0.27
N ARG A 32 -0.04 14.92 0.53
CA ARG A 32 0.55 16.20 0.89
C ARG A 32 1.77 16.03 1.79
N ILE A 33 1.75 15.08 2.74
CA ILE A 33 2.91 14.73 3.55
C ILE A 33 4.04 14.25 2.65
N ALA A 34 3.80 13.23 1.82
CA ALA A 34 4.82 12.68 0.92
C ALA A 34 5.38 13.74 -0.05
N SER A 35 4.49 14.60 -0.59
CA SER A 35 4.88 15.71 -1.47
C SER A 35 5.76 16.73 -0.74
N ARG A 36 5.38 17.17 0.47
CA ARG A 36 6.18 18.14 1.24
C ARG A 36 7.56 17.60 1.59
N VAL A 37 7.64 16.30 1.92
CA VAL A 37 8.92 15.64 2.20
C VAL A 37 9.76 15.58 0.93
N ARG A 38 9.14 15.31 -0.23
CA ARG A 38 9.82 15.37 -1.54
C ARG A 38 10.31 16.77 -1.88
N ASP A 39 9.48 17.79 -1.68
CA ASP A 39 9.82 19.20 -1.95
C ASP A 39 10.99 19.69 -1.08
N ARG A 40 11.28 19.02 0.05
CA ARG A 40 12.46 19.25 0.91
C ARG A 40 13.72 18.48 0.48
N GLY A 41 13.71 17.87 -0.70
CA GLY A 41 14.87 17.18 -1.27
C GLY A 41 15.03 15.72 -0.85
N VAL A 42 14.06 15.12 -0.15
CA VAL A 42 14.13 13.70 0.20
C VAL A 42 13.98 12.84 -1.07
N ALA A 43 14.83 11.81 -1.18
CA ALA A 43 14.84 10.94 -2.34
C ALA A 43 13.52 10.17 -2.52
N THR A 44 13.09 10.00 -3.77
CA THR A 44 11.81 9.36 -4.14
C THR A 44 11.56 7.98 -3.50
N PRO A 45 12.57 7.10 -3.34
CA PRO A 45 12.36 5.82 -2.64
C PRO A 45 11.73 6.01 -1.27
N TYR A 46 12.15 7.00 -0.48
CA TYR A 46 11.59 7.25 0.84
C TYR A 46 10.20 7.88 0.78
N THR A 47 9.98 8.87 -0.08
CA THR A 47 8.69 9.58 -0.16
C THR A 47 7.57 8.66 -0.65
N ARG A 48 7.90 7.75 -1.58
CA ARG A 48 6.99 6.70 -2.03
C ARG A 48 6.59 5.77 -0.89
N LYS A 49 7.54 5.37 -0.04
CA LYS A 49 7.27 4.50 1.12
C LYS A 49 6.50 5.19 2.23
N ILE A 50 6.67 6.51 2.42
CA ILE A 50 5.81 7.29 3.30
C ILE A 50 4.37 7.23 2.82
N TYR A 51 4.11 7.53 1.54
CA TYR A 51 2.75 7.45 1.00
C TYR A 51 2.18 6.03 1.10
N HIS A 52 2.97 5.02 0.74
CA HIS A 52 2.61 3.61 0.83
C HIS A 52 2.22 3.20 2.26
N ALA A 53 3.04 3.52 3.26
CA ALA A 53 2.75 3.23 4.66
C ALA A 53 1.45 3.89 5.11
N CYS A 54 1.23 5.17 4.76
CA CYS A 54 0.01 5.88 5.10
C CYS A 54 -1.23 5.19 4.49
N ILE A 55 -1.23 4.93 3.17
CA ILE A 55 -2.42 4.38 2.51
C ILE A 55 -2.74 2.95 2.96
N PHE A 56 -1.73 2.13 3.24
CA PHE A 56 -1.97 0.78 3.76
C PHE A 56 -2.44 0.78 5.21
N THR A 57 -1.98 1.74 6.02
CA THR A 57 -2.53 1.96 7.36
C THR A 57 -3.99 2.38 7.28
N GLY A 58 -4.33 3.30 6.38
CA GLY A 58 -5.72 3.69 6.12
C GLY A 58 -6.57 2.50 5.66
N ALA A 59 -6.07 1.68 4.73
CA ALA A 59 -6.75 0.48 4.26
C ALA A 59 -7.01 -0.52 5.40
N ALA A 60 -6.02 -0.74 6.28
CA ALA A 60 -6.18 -1.63 7.44
C ALA A 60 -7.21 -1.12 8.45
N LEU A 61 -7.20 0.20 8.75
CA LEU A 61 -8.18 0.82 9.65
C LEU A 61 -9.60 0.73 9.08
N VAL A 62 -9.76 1.11 7.81
CA VAL A 62 -11.07 1.07 7.15
C VAL A 62 -11.58 -0.36 7.03
N HIS A 63 -10.71 -1.32 6.70
CA HIS A 63 -11.08 -2.74 6.68
C HIS A 63 -11.44 -3.27 8.07
N GLY A 64 -10.73 -2.84 9.12
CA GLY A 64 -11.01 -3.25 10.49
C GLY A 64 -12.38 -2.79 10.99
N ILE A 65 -12.86 -1.63 10.55
CA ILE A 65 -14.12 -1.04 11.01
C ILE A 65 -15.30 -1.41 10.10
N TRP A 66 -15.12 -1.32 8.78
CA TRP A 66 -16.19 -1.49 7.78
C TRP A 66 -16.02 -2.72 6.89
N GLY A 67 -15.07 -3.59 7.21
CA GLY A 67 -14.81 -4.81 6.45
C GLY A 67 -14.39 -4.52 5.00
N VAL A 68 -14.56 -5.54 4.16
CA VAL A 68 -14.14 -5.51 2.76
C VAL A 68 -14.78 -4.37 1.97
N HIS A 69 -16.05 -4.03 2.23
CA HIS A 69 -16.73 -2.94 1.55
C HIS A 69 -16.06 -1.59 1.82
N GLY A 70 -15.66 -1.33 3.07
CA GLY A 70 -14.90 -0.13 3.40
C GLY A 70 -13.57 -0.09 2.64
N ALA A 71 -12.83 -1.20 2.64
CA ALA A 71 -11.56 -1.30 1.94
C ALA A 71 -11.69 -1.05 0.43
N VAL A 72 -12.77 -1.52 -0.19
CA VAL A 72 -13.07 -1.28 -1.62
C VAL A 72 -13.34 0.20 -1.88
N VAL A 73 -14.17 0.88 -1.07
CA VAL A 73 -14.42 2.32 -1.22
C VAL A 73 -13.11 3.10 -1.08
N TYR A 74 -12.35 2.82 -0.01
CA TYR A 74 -11.08 3.48 0.25
C TYR A 74 -10.07 3.25 -0.88
N GLY A 75 -9.90 2.01 -1.30
CA GLY A 75 -9.01 1.63 -2.40
C GLY A 75 -9.39 2.29 -3.72
N THR A 76 -10.70 2.42 -4.02
CA THR A 76 -11.21 3.12 -5.21
C THR A 76 -10.82 4.60 -5.20
N VAL A 77 -11.00 5.28 -4.07
CA VAL A 77 -10.63 6.70 -3.91
C VAL A 77 -9.13 6.90 -4.02
N VAL A 78 -8.32 6.05 -3.38
CA VAL A 78 -6.84 6.10 -3.48
C VAL A 78 -6.38 5.85 -4.91
N ALA A 79 -6.95 4.85 -5.59
CA ALA A 79 -6.63 4.56 -6.99
C ALA A 79 -6.96 5.74 -7.91
N ALA A 80 -8.12 6.37 -7.73
CA ALA A 80 -8.51 7.57 -8.47
C ALA A 80 -7.52 8.74 -8.24
N ALA A 81 -7.07 8.94 -7.00
CA ALA A 81 -6.08 9.96 -6.67
C ALA A 81 -4.72 9.69 -7.35
N VAL A 82 -4.28 8.43 -7.38
CA VAL A 82 -3.03 8.03 -8.07
C VAL A 82 -3.15 8.18 -9.58
N LEU A 83 -4.28 7.77 -10.17
CA LEU A 83 -4.56 7.96 -11.60
C LEU A 83 -4.53 9.44 -11.98
N ALA A 84 -5.20 10.30 -11.19
CA ALA A 84 -5.19 11.74 -11.40
C ALA A 84 -3.77 12.31 -11.28
N ALA A 85 -2.97 11.83 -10.32
CA ALA A 85 -1.58 12.25 -10.18
C ALA A 85 -0.74 11.86 -11.41
N VAL A 86 -0.87 10.63 -11.91
CA VAL A 86 -0.16 10.19 -13.12
C VAL A 86 -0.59 11.00 -14.35
N ALA A 87 -1.88 11.27 -14.51
CA ALA A 87 -2.39 12.10 -15.61
C ALA A 87 -1.86 13.55 -15.56
N LEU A 88 -1.69 14.11 -14.36
CA LEU A 88 -1.12 15.45 -14.15
C LEU A 88 0.41 15.51 -14.30
N GLY A 89 1.10 14.36 -14.22
CA GLY A 89 2.55 14.26 -14.32
C GLY A 89 3.27 15.16 -13.31
N GLU A 90 4.33 15.83 -13.76
CA GLU A 90 5.19 16.70 -12.91
C GLU A 90 4.45 17.86 -12.23
N ARG A 91 3.22 18.20 -12.68
CA ARG A 91 2.38 19.20 -12.02
C ARG A 91 1.80 18.70 -10.70
N SER A 92 1.71 17.38 -10.51
CA SER A 92 1.20 16.78 -9.27
C SER A 92 2.33 16.54 -8.27
N GLY A 93 2.18 17.09 -7.06
CA GLY A 93 3.11 16.79 -5.95
C GLY A 93 3.13 15.30 -5.61
N LEU A 94 1.98 14.63 -5.68
CA LEU A 94 1.90 13.19 -5.45
C LEU A 94 2.69 12.41 -6.51
N TYR A 95 2.57 12.79 -7.78
CA TYR A 95 3.33 12.14 -8.85
C TYR A 95 4.84 12.28 -8.60
N ARG A 96 5.32 13.49 -8.28
CA ARG A 96 6.73 13.74 -7.95
C ARG A 96 7.21 12.92 -6.74
N ALA A 97 6.34 12.68 -5.77
CA ALA A 97 6.64 11.87 -4.59
C ALA A 97 6.69 10.36 -4.87
N LEU A 98 6.04 9.87 -5.94
CA LEU A 98 5.93 8.44 -6.27
C LEU A 98 6.84 8.00 -7.42
N ALA A 99 6.97 8.83 -8.45
CA ALA A 99 7.63 8.49 -9.70
C ALA A 99 9.15 8.64 -9.55
N ARG A 100 9.87 7.51 -9.50
CA ARG A 100 11.34 7.51 -9.39
C ARG A 100 11.97 8.00 -10.68
N GLU A 101 13.10 8.69 -10.57
CA GLU A 101 13.85 9.16 -11.74
C GLU A 101 14.48 8.00 -12.52
N SER A 102 14.92 6.95 -11.81
CA SER A 102 15.50 5.72 -12.38
C SER A 102 14.55 4.94 -13.29
N ASP A 103 13.24 5.18 -13.18
CA ASP A 103 12.21 4.46 -13.93
C ASP A 103 11.92 5.13 -15.30
N ALA A 104 12.72 6.12 -15.70
CA ALA A 104 12.63 6.78 -17.00
C ALA A 104 12.95 5.81 -18.16
N PRO A 105 12.28 5.95 -19.32
CA PRO A 105 11.24 6.95 -19.64
C PRO A 105 9.82 6.56 -19.15
N HIS A 106 9.62 5.36 -18.60
CA HIS A 106 8.29 4.80 -18.31
C HIS A 106 7.79 5.03 -16.87
N ARG A 107 8.15 6.16 -16.24
CA ARG A 107 7.93 6.41 -14.80
C ARG A 107 6.47 6.21 -14.34
N GLY A 108 5.50 6.65 -15.14
CA GLY A 108 4.08 6.46 -14.86
C GLY A 108 3.66 4.99 -14.80
N ALA A 109 4.18 4.13 -15.69
CA ALA A 109 3.90 2.70 -15.66
C ALA A 109 4.40 2.05 -14.37
N PHE A 110 5.56 2.48 -13.86
CA PHE A 110 6.11 2.02 -12.57
C PHE A 110 5.40 2.58 -11.32
N VAL A 111 4.43 3.47 -11.52
CA VAL A 111 3.43 3.85 -10.49
C VAL A 111 2.16 3.02 -10.64
N LEU A 112 1.65 2.89 -11.88
CA LEU A 112 0.37 2.22 -12.16
C LEU A 112 0.43 0.71 -11.98
N ILE A 113 1.49 0.04 -12.43
CA ILE A 113 1.61 -1.43 -12.32
C ILE A 113 1.57 -1.85 -10.84
N PRO A 114 2.37 -1.26 -9.92
CA PRO A 114 2.27 -1.60 -8.50
C PRO A 114 0.92 -1.26 -7.86
N MET A 115 0.25 -0.19 -8.31
CA MET A 115 -1.11 0.14 -7.86
C MET A 115 -2.11 -0.96 -8.24
N VAL A 116 -2.08 -1.43 -9.49
CA VAL A 116 -2.94 -2.52 -9.97
C VAL A 116 -2.62 -3.82 -9.23
N MET A 117 -1.34 -4.17 -9.08
CA MET A 117 -0.93 -5.37 -8.35
C MET A 117 -1.35 -5.32 -6.87
N THR A 118 -1.31 -4.14 -6.25
CA THR A 118 -1.79 -3.94 -4.88
C THR A 118 -3.29 -4.15 -4.78
N ALA A 119 -4.07 -3.57 -5.71
CA ALA A 119 -5.51 -3.75 -5.74
C ALA A 119 -5.90 -5.23 -5.96
N LEU A 120 -5.24 -5.91 -6.90
CA LEU A 120 -5.43 -7.34 -7.17
C LEU A 120 -5.08 -8.18 -5.93
N GLY A 121 -3.94 -7.91 -5.28
CA GLY A 121 -3.55 -8.59 -4.05
C GLY A 121 -4.58 -8.40 -2.94
N GLY A 122 -5.11 -7.19 -2.78
CA GLY A 122 -6.19 -6.91 -1.83
C GLY A 122 -7.49 -7.65 -2.13
N VAL A 123 -7.92 -7.67 -3.40
CA VAL A 123 -9.10 -8.42 -3.83
C VAL A 123 -8.92 -9.91 -3.56
N VAL A 124 -7.81 -10.49 -4.00
CA VAL A 124 -7.51 -11.91 -3.80
C VAL A 124 -7.45 -12.26 -2.30
N ALA A 125 -6.81 -11.42 -1.48
CA ALA A 125 -6.73 -11.63 -0.03
C ALA A 125 -8.12 -11.65 0.62
N ASN A 126 -9.06 -10.81 0.18
CA ASN A 126 -10.43 -10.80 0.71
C ASN A 126 -11.27 -11.97 0.21
N LEU A 127 -11.08 -12.40 -1.04
CA LEU A 127 -11.83 -13.54 -1.59
C LEU A 127 -11.40 -14.87 -0.96
N LEU A 128 -10.10 -15.00 -0.64
CA LEU A 128 -9.53 -16.20 -0.02
C LEU A 128 -9.67 -16.17 1.50
N THR A 129 -9.36 -15.04 2.13
CA THR A 129 -9.19 -14.92 3.58
C THR A 129 -9.85 -13.66 4.16
N PRO A 130 -11.17 -13.47 4.01
CA PRO A 130 -11.85 -12.22 4.37
C PRO A 130 -11.63 -11.82 5.84
N GLY A 131 -11.69 -12.77 6.77
CA GLY A 131 -11.51 -12.51 8.21
C GLY A 131 -10.09 -12.08 8.60
N THR A 132 -9.09 -12.37 7.78
CA THR A 132 -7.66 -12.10 8.05
C THR A 132 -7.00 -11.21 7.00
N ALA A 133 -7.73 -10.71 5.99
CA ALA A 133 -7.17 -9.85 4.95
C ALA A 133 -6.56 -8.56 5.49
N VAL A 134 -7.04 -8.08 6.66
CA VAL A 134 -6.44 -6.94 7.39
C VAL A 134 -4.95 -7.12 7.68
N PHE A 135 -4.51 -8.35 8.00
CA PHE A 135 -3.10 -8.65 8.23
C PHE A 135 -2.30 -8.51 6.94
N GLY A 136 -2.87 -8.91 5.81
CA GLY A 136 -2.26 -8.75 4.50
C GLY A 136 -1.96 -7.29 4.17
N TYR A 137 -2.88 -6.37 4.48
CA TYR A 137 -2.67 -4.94 4.30
C TYR A 137 -1.52 -4.40 5.16
N ILE A 138 -1.49 -4.72 6.45
CA ILE A 138 -0.43 -4.24 7.33
C ILE A 138 0.93 -4.86 6.99
N VAL A 139 0.99 -6.17 6.80
CA VAL A 139 2.26 -6.86 6.47
C VAL A 139 2.82 -6.36 5.15
N THR A 140 1.97 -6.19 4.13
CA THR A 140 2.40 -5.64 2.84
C THR A 140 2.80 -4.18 3.00
N GLY A 141 1.96 -3.36 3.61
CA GLY A 141 2.16 -1.93 3.76
C GLY A 141 3.39 -1.56 4.58
N TRP A 142 3.47 -2.06 5.82
CA TRP A 142 4.55 -1.73 6.74
C TRP A 142 5.82 -2.49 6.40
N GLY A 143 5.70 -3.77 6.03
CA GLY A 143 6.82 -4.57 5.61
C GLY A 143 7.54 -3.94 4.41
N ASP A 144 6.80 -3.59 3.34
CA ASP A 144 7.38 -2.96 2.15
C ASP A 144 7.89 -1.52 2.43
N ALA A 145 7.21 -0.78 3.32
CA ALA A 145 7.62 0.57 3.72
C ALA A 145 8.97 0.61 4.45
N VAL A 146 9.27 -0.40 5.26
CA VAL A 146 10.52 -0.47 6.03
C VAL A 146 11.60 -1.27 5.29
N GLY A 147 11.21 -2.35 4.63
CA GLY A 147 12.11 -3.29 3.98
C GLY A 147 13.00 -2.68 2.90
N GLU A 148 12.44 -1.83 2.03
CA GLU A 148 13.22 -1.19 0.96
C GLU A 148 14.26 -0.20 1.54
N PRO A 149 13.90 0.76 2.42
CA PRO A 149 14.88 1.64 3.06
C PRO A 149 16.00 0.90 3.80
N VAL A 150 15.65 -0.14 4.57
CA VAL A 150 16.65 -0.94 5.31
C VAL A 150 17.54 -1.70 4.35
N GLY A 151 16.97 -2.35 3.34
CA GLY A 151 17.71 -3.12 2.37
C GLY A 151 18.68 -2.28 1.54
N VAL A 152 18.30 -1.04 1.20
CA VAL A 152 19.18 -0.10 0.46
C VAL A 152 20.27 0.48 1.35
N ARG A 153 19.96 0.84 2.60
CA ARG A 153 20.90 1.55 3.49
C ARG A 153 21.85 0.65 4.26
N PHE A 154 21.39 -0.54 4.65
CA PHE A 154 22.12 -1.45 5.54
C PHE A 154 22.34 -2.84 4.92
N GLY A 155 21.82 -3.08 3.70
CA GLY A 155 21.91 -4.37 3.06
C GLY A 155 23.33 -4.72 2.64
N THR A 156 23.91 -5.74 3.27
CA THR A 156 25.26 -6.25 2.94
C THR A 156 25.20 -7.66 2.36
N ARG A 157 24.17 -8.44 2.73
CA ARG A 157 24.01 -9.83 2.30
C ARG A 157 22.97 -9.95 1.20
N SER A 158 23.41 -9.74 -0.04
CA SER A 158 22.53 -9.84 -1.21
C SER A 158 22.27 -11.30 -1.63
N TYR A 159 21.06 -11.57 -2.10
CA TYR A 159 20.68 -12.86 -2.68
C TYR A 159 19.73 -12.66 -3.85
N ARG A 160 19.72 -13.61 -4.78
CA ARG A 160 18.88 -13.57 -5.97
C ARG A 160 17.51 -14.17 -5.66
N VAL A 161 16.44 -13.49 -6.08
CA VAL A 161 15.08 -14.02 -6.02
C VAL A 161 14.54 -14.28 -7.43
N PRO A 162 13.71 -15.32 -7.61
CA PRO A 162 13.01 -15.54 -8.87
C PRO A 162 12.15 -14.32 -9.21
N SER A 163 12.08 -13.97 -10.49
CA SER A 163 11.11 -12.99 -10.99
C SER A 163 10.28 -13.62 -12.10
N LEU A 164 9.01 -13.22 -12.19
CA LEU A 164 8.03 -13.81 -13.10
C LEU A 164 8.36 -13.57 -14.59
N LEU A 165 9.29 -12.66 -14.90
CA LEU A 165 9.65 -12.27 -16.27
C LEU A 165 11.16 -12.41 -16.55
N GLY A 166 11.87 -13.23 -15.77
CA GLY A 166 13.29 -13.52 -16.01
C GLY A 166 14.28 -12.38 -15.69
N VAL A 167 13.79 -11.20 -15.30
CA VAL A 167 14.64 -10.07 -14.86
C VAL A 167 15.24 -10.41 -13.50
N PRO A 168 16.58 -10.54 -13.36
CA PRO A 168 17.19 -10.88 -12.08
C PRO A 168 16.82 -9.83 -11.03
N ALA A 169 16.12 -10.27 -9.98
CA ALA A 169 15.79 -9.44 -8.84
C ALA A 169 16.75 -9.79 -7.70
N HIS A 170 17.40 -8.77 -7.15
CA HIS A 170 18.24 -8.91 -5.97
C HIS A 170 17.49 -8.35 -4.74
N ARG A 171 17.66 -9.04 -3.62
CA ARG A 171 17.17 -8.64 -2.30
C ARG A 171 18.32 -8.79 -1.30
N THR A 172 18.14 -8.25 -0.10
CA THR A 172 19.13 -8.36 0.98
C THR A 172 18.50 -9.03 2.20
N VAL A 173 19.30 -9.80 2.95
CA VAL A 173 18.84 -10.47 4.17
C VAL A 173 18.33 -9.41 5.16
N GLU A 174 19.02 -8.29 5.29
CA GLU A 174 18.64 -7.18 6.16
C GLU A 174 17.27 -6.60 5.79
N GLY A 175 17.02 -6.35 4.49
CA GLY A 175 15.73 -5.87 4.03
C GLY A 175 14.62 -6.87 4.32
N SER A 176 14.86 -8.16 4.11
CA SER A 176 13.87 -9.22 4.37
C SER A 176 13.58 -9.40 5.86
N LEU A 177 14.59 -9.30 6.73
CA LEU A 177 14.40 -9.30 8.18
C LEU A 177 13.59 -8.07 8.63
N ALA A 178 13.81 -6.91 8.01
CA ALA A 178 13.02 -5.72 8.29
C ALA A 178 11.56 -5.86 7.85
N VAL A 179 11.30 -6.47 6.69
CA VAL A 179 9.93 -6.83 6.26
C VAL A 179 9.28 -7.73 7.31
N ALA A 180 9.98 -8.80 7.73
CA ALA A 180 9.46 -9.75 8.70
C ALA A 180 9.16 -9.09 10.05
N ALA A 181 10.09 -8.27 10.57
CA ALA A 181 9.93 -7.57 11.84
C ALA A 181 8.80 -6.55 11.80
N ALA A 182 8.77 -5.67 10.79
CA ALA A 182 7.73 -4.65 10.66
C ALA A 182 6.35 -5.28 10.42
N GLY A 183 6.28 -6.32 9.60
CA GLY A 183 5.06 -7.08 9.36
C GLY A 183 4.55 -7.79 10.62
N ALA A 184 5.44 -8.45 11.38
CA ALA A 184 5.10 -9.12 12.63
C ALA A 184 4.61 -8.14 13.70
N LEU A 185 5.30 -7.00 13.87
CA LEU A 185 4.88 -5.94 14.80
C LEU A 185 3.52 -5.36 14.42
N GLY A 186 3.31 -5.09 13.13
CA GLY A 186 2.03 -4.60 12.64
C GLY A 186 0.90 -5.62 12.83
N ALA A 187 1.15 -6.90 12.51
CA ALA A 187 0.19 -7.97 12.72
C ALA A 187 -0.13 -8.15 14.22
N PHE A 188 0.87 -8.08 15.10
CA PHE A 188 0.66 -8.12 16.54
C PHE A 188 -0.18 -6.94 17.03
N GLY A 189 0.07 -5.72 16.51
CA GLY A 189 -0.77 -4.55 16.79
C GLY A 189 -2.24 -4.77 16.39
N VAL A 190 -2.48 -5.38 15.23
CA VAL A 190 -3.84 -5.75 14.80
C VAL A 190 -4.46 -6.80 15.72
N LEU A 191 -3.70 -7.80 16.16
CA LEU A 191 -4.18 -8.82 17.11
C LEU A 191 -4.56 -8.19 18.45
N LEU A 192 -3.74 -7.29 19.00
CA LEU A 192 -4.04 -6.59 20.24
C LEU A 192 -5.29 -5.72 20.11
N ALA A 193 -5.42 -4.97 19.02
CA ALA A 193 -6.60 -4.15 18.76
C ALA A 193 -7.88 -4.97 18.66
N ARG A 194 -7.80 -6.20 18.11
CA ARG A 194 -8.93 -7.14 18.04
C ARG A 194 -9.21 -7.83 19.37
N GLY A 195 -8.18 -8.22 20.11
CA GLY A 195 -8.31 -8.88 21.42
C GLY A 195 -8.88 -7.97 22.51
N GLN A 196 -8.59 -6.66 22.45
CA GLN A 196 -9.21 -5.65 23.32
C GLN A 196 -10.65 -5.31 22.92
N GLY A 197 -11.05 -5.66 21.70
CA GLY A 197 -12.36 -5.35 21.11
C GLY A 197 -13.45 -6.40 21.33
N GLY A 198 -13.15 -7.51 22.03
CA GLY A 198 -14.13 -8.52 22.45
C GLY A 198 -15.07 -9.00 21.34
N VAL A 199 -14.62 -9.99 20.57
CA VAL A 199 -15.51 -10.95 19.89
C VAL A 199 -15.18 -12.33 20.39
#